data_AF-A6Q5E7-F1
#
_entry.id   AF-A6Q5E7-F1
#
_cell.length_a   1.000
_cell.length_b   1.000
_cell.length_c   1.000
_cell.angle_alpha   90.00
_cell.angle_beta   90.00
_cell.angle_gamma   90.00
#
_symmetry.space_group_name_H-M   'P 1'
#
loop_
_entity.id
_entity.type
_entity.pdbx_description
1 polymer ?
#
loop_
_entity_poly.entity_id
_entity_poly.type
_entity_poly.pdbx_seq_one_letter_code
_entity_poly.pdbx_strand_id
1 'polypeptide(L)'
;MLIVVPTKEFAGEDSKISTVTEAHTFVFVQLGEGMQIEAIHEKPTFENELFDYIVSPDKNDNLDEAFDLGARALLARKGMSIEEIVEAMMFRELDEIV
;
A
#
# COMPACT_ATOMS: atom_id res chain seq x y z
N MET A 1 8.69 1.88 8.97
CA MET A 1 8.33 2.32 7.60
C MET A 1 6.84 2.14 7.46
N LEU A 2 6.11 3.13 6.97
CA LEU A 2 4.66 3.07 6.86
C LEU A 2 4.26 2.94 5.38
N ILE A 3 3.48 1.91 5.08
CA ILE A 3 2.99 1.61 3.74
C ILE A 3 1.47 1.75 3.73
N VAL A 4 0.93 2.27 2.64
CA VAL A 4 -0.50 2.31 2.36
C VAL A 4 -0.83 1.32 1.25
N VAL A 5 -1.78 0.42 1.54
CA VAL A 5 -2.35 -0.51 0.58
C VAL A 5 -3.84 -0.17 0.41
N PRO A 6 -4.26 0.35 -0.75
CA PRO A 6 -5.67 0.55 -1.06
C PRO A 6 -6.37 -0.80 -1.21
N THR A 7 -7.52 -0.98 -0.58
CA THR A 7 -8.29 -2.22 -0.67
C THR A 7 -9.80 -1.95 -0.81
N LYS A 8 -10.51 -2.88 -1.45
CA LYS A 8 -11.99 -2.83 -1.56
C LYS A 8 -12.69 -3.21 -0.26
N GLU A 9 -12.08 -4.15 0.46
CA GLU A 9 -12.59 -4.72 1.69
C GLU A 9 -11.40 -5.05 2.59
N PHE A 10 -11.56 -4.81 3.89
CA PHE A 10 -10.56 -5.17 4.87
C PHE A 10 -10.79 -6.60 5.37
N ALA A 11 -9.77 -7.43 5.22
CA ALA A 11 -9.70 -8.81 5.66
C ALA A 11 -8.39 -9.09 6.44
N GLY A 12 -7.81 -8.07 7.10
CA GLY A 12 -6.51 -8.20 7.75
C GLY A 12 -5.37 -8.33 6.74
N GLU A 13 -4.43 -9.24 7.00
CA GLU A 13 -3.26 -9.50 6.14
C GLU A 13 -3.66 -10.10 4.77
N ASP A 14 -4.80 -10.79 4.71
CA ASP A 14 -5.38 -11.35 3.48
C ASP A 14 -6.08 -10.30 2.59
N SER A 15 -6.13 -9.03 3.03
CA SER A 15 -6.76 -7.95 2.26
C SER A 15 -6.07 -7.80 0.91
N LYS A 16 -6.86 -7.80 -0.16
CA LYS A 16 -6.32 -7.72 -1.52
C LYS A 16 -6.18 -6.29 -1.98
N ILE A 17 -5.06 -6.01 -2.62
CA ILE A 17 -4.80 -4.72 -3.23
C ILE A 17 -5.84 -4.39 -4.32
N SER A 18 -6.27 -3.13 -4.31
CA SER A 18 -7.02 -2.48 -5.38
C SER A 18 -6.32 -1.21 -5.83
N THR A 19 -6.81 -0.61 -6.90
CA THR A 19 -6.44 0.76 -7.27
C THR A 19 -7.03 1.75 -6.27
N VAL A 20 -6.43 2.93 -6.12
CA VAL A 20 -6.92 4.02 -5.27
C VAL A 20 -8.36 4.39 -5.63
N THR A 21 -8.66 4.47 -6.92
CA THR A 21 -10.00 4.83 -7.42
C THR A 21 -11.07 3.79 -7.06
N GLU A 22 -10.67 2.52 -6.89
CA GLU A 22 -11.59 1.43 -6.54
C GLU A 22 -11.60 1.10 -5.05
N ALA A 23 -10.71 1.72 -4.26
CA ALA A 23 -10.57 1.43 -2.85
C ALA A 23 -11.75 2.00 -2.06
N HIS A 24 -12.25 1.22 -1.11
CA HIS A 24 -13.19 1.70 -0.10
C HIS A 24 -12.50 1.99 1.24
N THR A 25 -11.31 1.42 1.42
CA THR A 25 -10.50 1.60 2.60
C THR A 25 -9.02 1.59 2.23
N PHE A 26 -8.22 2.26 3.04
CA PHE A 26 -6.78 2.33 2.93
C PHE A 26 -6.17 1.71 4.16
N VAL A 27 -5.35 0.69 3.92
CA VAL A 27 -4.73 -0.08 4.98
C VAL A 27 -3.31 0.42 5.18
N PHE A 28 -3.07 0.99 6.34
CA PHE A 28 -1.78 1.47 6.82
C PHE A 28 -1.07 0.34 7.54
N VAL A 29 0.05 -0.08 6.96
CA VAL A 29 0.87 -1.17 7.46
C VAL A 29 2.17 -0.60 7.99
N GLN A 30 2.34 -0.66 9.31
CA GLN A 30 3.58 -0.26 9.97
C GLN A 30 4.55 -1.44 9.93
N LEU A 31 5.68 -1.27 9.24
CA LEU A 31 6.77 -2.24 9.20
C LEU A 31 7.89 -1.86 10.17
N GLY A 32 8.31 -2.85 10.95
CA GLY A 32 9.40 -2.79 11.92
C GLY A 32 10.74 -3.25 11.38
N GLU A 33 11.64 -3.65 12.30
CA GLU A 33 12.90 -4.27 11.93
C GLU A 33 12.68 -5.59 11.17
N GLY A 34 13.42 -5.78 10.08
CA GLY A 34 13.25 -6.95 9.21
C GLY A 34 11.94 -6.98 8.43
N MET A 35 11.21 -5.85 8.33
CA MET A 35 9.95 -5.71 7.58
C MET A 35 8.81 -6.61 8.07
N GLN A 36 8.77 -6.90 9.36
CA GLN A 36 7.62 -7.57 9.97
C GLN A 36 6.48 -6.56 10.18
N ILE A 37 5.24 -7.02 10.05
CA ILE A 37 4.05 -6.22 10.33
C ILE A 37 3.95 -5.98 11.83
N GLU A 38 4.11 -4.72 12.26
CA GLU A 38 3.94 -4.30 13.66
C GLU A 38 2.51 -3.87 13.95
N ALA A 39 1.86 -3.21 12.99
CA ALA A 39 0.49 -2.75 13.13
C ALA A 39 -0.20 -2.63 11.77
N ILE A 40 -1.51 -2.84 11.78
CA ILE A 40 -2.41 -2.62 10.64
C ILE A 40 -3.55 -1.71 11.11
N HIS A 41 -3.75 -0.61 10.38
CA HIS A 41 -4.85 0.32 10.62
C HIS A 41 -5.61 0.56 9.33
N GLU A 42 -6.94 0.60 9.39
CA GLU A 42 -7.77 0.96 8.25
C GLU A 42 -8.29 2.40 8.38
N LYS A 43 -8.38 3.10 7.26
CA LYS A 43 -8.99 4.41 7.16
C LYS A 43 -9.79 4.53 5.86
N PRO A 44 -10.90 5.28 5.85
CA PRO A 44 -11.67 5.50 4.62
C PRO A 44 -10.91 6.34 3.58
N THR A 45 -9.87 7.06 4.00
CA THR A 45 -9.04 7.96 3.18
C THR A 45 -7.62 7.96 3.75
N PHE A 46 -6.62 8.23 2.90
CA PHE A 46 -5.25 8.49 3.32
C PHE A 46 -4.88 9.98 3.28
N GLU A 47 -5.84 10.86 2.97
CA GLU A 47 -5.61 12.29 2.85
C GLU A 47 -5.01 12.83 4.15
N ASN A 48 -3.94 13.64 4.04
CA ASN A 48 -3.20 14.23 5.16
C ASN A 48 -2.49 13.22 6.08
N GLU A 49 -2.34 11.96 5.67
CA GLU A 49 -1.53 10.98 6.41
C GLU A 49 -0.09 10.98 5.92
N LEU A 50 0.86 10.82 6.84
CA LEU A 50 2.29 10.73 6.50
C LEU A 50 2.67 9.26 6.35
N PHE A 51 3.04 8.83 5.15
CA PHE A 51 3.50 7.47 4.85
C PHE A 51 4.65 7.49 3.84
N ASP A 52 5.45 6.42 3.83
CA ASP A 52 6.64 6.31 2.99
C ASP A 52 6.29 5.80 1.58
N TYR A 53 5.35 4.85 1.50
CA TYR A 53 4.98 4.18 0.25
C TYR A 53 3.47 4.02 0.11
N ILE A 54 2.97 4.18 -1.12
CA ILE A 54 1.68 3.67 -1.55
C ILE A 54 1.90 2.53 -2.54
N VAL A 55 1.12 1.47 -2.44
CA VAL A 55 1.20 0.32 -3.36
C VAL A 55 -0.03 0.33 -4.26
N SER A 56 0.17 0.17 -5.57
CA SER A 56 -0.91 0.07 -6.55
C SER A 56 -0.70 -1.12 -7.48
N PRO A 57 -1.78 -1.75 -7.98
CA PRO A 57 -1.68 -2.80 -8.99
C PRO A 57 -1.71 -2.27 -10.43
N ASP A 58 -1.81 -0.95 -10.62
CA ASP A 58 -1.83 -0.28 -11.93
C ASP A 58 -0.87 0.92 -11.93
N LYS A 59 0.00 0.98 -12.93
CA LYS A 59 0.94 2.09 -13.13
C LYS A 59 0.26 3.41 -13.50
N ASN A 60 -0.99 3.37 -13.95
CA ASN A 60 -1.76 4.56 -14.34
C ASN A 60 -2.83 4.92 -13.29
N ASP A 61 -2.71 4.41 -12.07
CA ASP A 61 -3.63 4.73 -10.99
C ASP A 61 -3.52 6.20 -10.57
N ASN A 62 -4.55 6.68 -9.87
CA ASN A 62 -4.59 8.06 -9.39
C ASN A 62 -3.77 8.21 -8.10
N LEU A 63 -2.48 8.51 -8.24
CA LEU A 63 -1.49 8.56 -7.16
C LEU A 63 -0.98 9.98 -6.86
N ASP A 64 -1.53 11.00 -7.53
CA ASP A 64 -1.09 12.40 -7.44
C ASP A 64 -1.01 12.88 -5.98
N GLU A 65 -2.02 12.56 -5.17
CA GLU A 65 -2.04 12.95 -3.77
C GLU A 65 -0.93 12.28 -2.95
N ALA A 66 -0.64 11.00 -3.20
CA ALA A 66 0.45 10.32 -2.51
C ALA A 66 1.80 10.97 -2.85
N PHE A 67 2.00 11.37 -4.10
CA PHE A 67 3.20 12.08 -4.53
C PHE A 67 3.29 13.49 -3.91
N ASP A 68 2.17 14.21 -3.81
CA ASP A 68 2.12 15.53 -3.15
C ASP A 68 2.47 15.45 -1.66
N LEU A 69 2.14 14.32 -1.00
CA LEU A 69 2.52 14.02 0.38
C LEU A 69 3.98 13.56 0.52
N GLY A 70 4.71 13.42 -0.60
CA GLY A 70 6.11 13.00 -0.63
C GLY A 70 6.32 11.49 -0.55
N ALA A 71 5.25 10.69 -0.68
CA ALA A 71 5.34 9.24 -0.71
C ALA A 71 5.82 8.74 -2.08
N ARG A 72 6.38 7.53 -2.09
CA ARG A 72 6.76 6.83 -3.33
C ARG A 72 5.71 5.79 -3.68
N ALA A 73 5.55 5.50 -4.96
CA ALA A 73 4.59 4.53 -5.43
C ALA A 73 5.28 3.22 -5.85
N LEU A 74 4.72 2.09 -5.44
CA LEU A 74 5.19 0.76 -5.79
C LEU A 74 4.13 0.01 -6.59
N LEU A 75 4.58 -0.69 -7.63
CA LEU A 75 3.75 -1.52 -8.49
C LEU A 75 3.74 -2.96 -7.97
N ALA A 76 2.60 -3.41 -7.48
CA ALA A 76 2.35 -4.80 -7.12
C ALA A 76 1.55 -5.53 -8.19
N ARG A 77 1.50 -6.85 -8.13
CA ARG A 77 0.64 -7.64 -9.03
C ARG A 77 -0.80 -7.54 -8.54
N LYS A 78 -1.73 -7.50 -9.50
CA LYS A 78 -3.17 -7.47 -9.20
C LYS A 78 -3.57 -8.69 -8.37
N GLY A 79 -4.30 -8.44 -7.28
CA GLY A 79 -4.84 -9.47 -6.41
C GLY A 79 -3.90 -9.98 -5.32
N MET A 80 -2.70 -9.43 -5.21
CA MET A 80 -1.80 -9.71 -4.08
C MET A 80 -2.44 -9.29 -2.75
N SER A 81 -2.21 -10.09 -1.71
CA SER A 81 -2.55 -9.75 -0.32
C SER A 81 -1.54 -8.77 0.28
N ILE A 82 -1.86 -8.21 1.45
CA ILE A 82 -0.91 -7.37 2.20
C ILE A 82 0.33 -8.17 2.59
N GLU A 83 0.16 -9.42 3.03
CA GLU A 83 1.28 -10.31 3.37
C GLU A 83 2.22 -10.48 2.16
N GLU A 84 1.67 -10.84 0.99
CA GLU A 84 2.44 -11.02 -0.24
C GLU A 84 3.17 -9.73 -0.68
N ILE A 85 2.55 -8.57 -0.45
CA ILE A 85 3.15 -7.26 -0.76
C ILE A 85 4.34 -6.98 0.18
N VAL A 86 4.18 -7.23 1.47
CA VAL A 86 5.25 -7.04 2.47
C VAL A 86 6.42 -7.97 2.17
N GLU A 87 6.16 -9.24 1.83
CA GLU A 87 7.20 -10.17 1.40
C GLU A 87 7.91 -9.67 0.13
N ALA A 88 7.18 -9.26 -0.90
CA ALA A 88 7.78 -8.72 -2.12
C ALA A 88 8.64 -7.47 -1.85
N MET A 89 8.25 -6.62 -0.90
CA MET A 89 9.05 -5.48 -0.46
C MET A 89 10.34 -5.91 0.25
N MET A 90 10.30 -6.97 1.07
CA MET A 90 11.50 -7.53 1.72
C MET A 90 12.55 -7.95 0.72
N PHE A 91 12.12 -8.58 -0.37
CA PHE A 91 12.99 -9.07 -1.44
C PHE A 91 13.29 -8.03 -2.52
N ARG A 92 12.77 -6.79 -2.39
CA ARG A 92 12.90 -5.70 -3.37
C ARG A 92 12.41 -6.09 -4.77
N GLU A 93 11.29 -6.82 -4.81
CA GLU A 93 10.69 -7.33 -6.05
C GLU A 93 9.58 -6.42 -6.61
N LEU A 94 9.23 -5.35 -5.89
CA LEU A 94 8.28 -4.35 -6.38
C LEU A 94 9.00 -3.26 -7.17
N ASP A 95 8.49 -2.95 -8.35
CA ASP A 95 8.98 -1.84 -9.18
C ASP A 95 8.42 -0.51 -8.68
N GLU A 96 9.20 0.56 -8.79
CA GLU A 96 8.70 1.91 -8.52
C GLU A 96 7.88 2.44 -9.71
N ILE A 97 6.78 3.13 -9.41
CA ILE A 97 6.00 3.88 -10.39
C ILE A 97 6.57 5.30 -10.45
N VAL A 98 6.98 5.72 -11.65
CA VAL A 98 7.61 7.02 -11.97
C VAL A 98 6.83 7.81 -12.99
#